data_AF-A0A9N9QGD9-F1
#
_entry.id   AF-A0A9N9QGD9-F1
#
_cell.length_a   1.000
_cell.length_b   1.000
_cell.length_c   1.000
_cell.angle_alpha   90.00
_cell.angle_beta   90.00
_cell.angle_gamma   90.00
#
_symmetry.space_group_name_H-M   'P 1'
#
loop_
_entity.id
_entity.type
_entity.pdbx_description
1 polymer ?
#
loop_
_entity_poly.entity_id
_entity_poly.type
_entity_poly.pdbx_seq_one_letter_code
_entity_poly.pdbx_strand_id
1 'polypeptide(L)'
;MLNFPENLSEEARNLLSGLLIKDPTKRLGGGPDDAKQIMAHPFFDSINWRDLELKKIPPPFKPHVTSDIDTRIHEYLPQKLKMPIMSYQ
;
A
#
# COMPACT_ATOMS: atom_id res chain seq x y z
N MET A 1 -20.84 -10.59 -0.40
CA MET A 1 -20.87 -9.12 -0.58
C MET A 1 -19.80 -8.55 0.35
N LEU A 2 -18.99 -7.59 -0.11
CA LEU A 2 -17.96 -7.00 0.75
C LEU A 2 -18.64 -6.06 1.76
N ASN A 3 -18.27 -6.18 3.03
CA ASN A 3 -18.75 -5.30 4.08
C ASN A 3 -17.74 -4.17 4.27
N PHE A 4 -18.18 -2.94 4.05
CA PHE A 4 -17.36 -1.75 4.10
C PHE A 4 -17.81 -0.83 5.24
N PRO A 5 -16.88 -0.23 6.00
CA PRO A 5 -17.22 0.68 7.10
C PRO A 5 -17.90 1.95 6.56
N GLU A 6 -18.79 2.59 7.33
CA GLU A 6 -19.60 3.73 6.87
C GLU A 6 -18.78 4.93 6.40
N ASN A 7 -17.62 5.17 7.02
CA ASN A 7 -16.73 6.29 6.71
C ASN A 7 -15.91 6.13 5.43
N LEU A 8 -16.08 5.03 4.69
CA LEU A 8 -15.38 4.82 3.43
C LEU A 8 -16.07 5.56 2.28
N SER A 9 -15.31 6.37 1.53
CA SER A 9 -15.82 7.12 0.38
C SER A 9 -16.37 6.18 -0.71
N GLU A 10 -17.27 6.69 -1.55
CA GLU A 10 -17.88 5.91 -2.63
C GLU A 10 -16.82 5.43 -3.63
N GLU A 11 -15.86 6.29 -3.98
CA GLU A 11 -14.75 5.98 -4.88
C GLU A 11 -13.85 4.90 -4.28
N ALA A 12 -13.60 4.95 -2.97
CA ALA A 12 -12.81 3.93 -2.29
C ALA A 12 -13.55 2.58 -2.25
N ARG A 13 -14.87 2.57 -2.02
CA ARG A 13 -15.68 1.34 -2.10
C ARG A 13 -15.68 0.78 -3.51
N ASN A 14 -15.80 1.62 -4.53
CA ASN A 14 -15.78 1.21 -5.93
C ASN A 14 -14.43 0.58 -6.30
N LEU A 15 -13.33 1.24 -5.92
CA LEU A 15 -11.97 0.74 -6.12
C LEU A 15 -11.79 -0.63 -5.47
N LEU A 16 -12.12 -0.76 -4.19
CA LEU A 16 -11.97 -2.02 -3.45
C LEU A 16 -12.85 -3.12 -4.02
N SER A 17 -14.07 -2.79 -4.45
CA SER A 17 -14.97 -3.75 -5.09
C SER A 17 -14.41 -4.30 -6.39
N GLY A 18 -13.73 -3.47 -7.19
CA GLY A 18 -13.04 -3.90 -8.41
C GLY A 18 -11.76 -4.68 -8.16
N LEU A 19 -10.94 -4.25 -7.19
CA LEU A 19 -9.67 -4.91 -6.83
C LEU A 19 -9.88 -6.27 -6.16
N LEU A 20 -10.94 -6.44 -5.37
CA LEU A 20 -11.21 -7.65 -4.60
C LEU A 20 -12.12 -8.66 -5.32
N ILE A 21 -12.26 -8.55 -6.64
CA ILE A 21 -12.91 -9.57 -7.45
C ILE A 21 -12.08 -10.86 -7.44
N LYS A 22 -12.74 -11.98 -7.09
CA LYS A 22 -12.11 -13.30 -6.97
C LYS A 22 -11.52 -13.78 -8.29
N ASP A 23 -12.28 -13.64 -9.37
CA ASP A 23 -11.85 -13.98 -10.72
C ASP A 23 -10.81 -12.96 -11.21
N PRO A 24 -9.54 -13.36 -11.42
CA PRO A 24 -8.48 -12.44 -11.81
C PRO A 24 -8.73 -11.80 -13.19
N THR A 25 -9.46 -12.48 -14.08
CA THR A 25 -9.76 -11.95 -15.43
C THR A 25 -10.76 -10.80 -15.41
N LYS A 26 -11.54 -10.69 -14.33
CA LYS A 26 -12.54 -9.63 -14.11
C LYS A 26 -12.08 -8.57 -13.11
N ARG A 27 -10.96 -8.81 -12.44
CA ARG A 27 -10.40 -7.90 -11.44
C ARG A 27 -9.97 -6.61 -12.11
N LEU A 28 -10.17 -5.48 -11.43
CA LEU A 28 -9.61 -4.21 -11.86
C LEU A 28 -8.07 -4.34 -11.96
N GLY A 29 -7.52 -4.01 -13.12
CA GLY A 29 -6.12 -4.23 -13.48
C GLY A 29 -5.79 -5.66 -13.93
N GLY A 30 -6.76 -6.55 -14.09
CA GLY A 30 -6.55 -7.92 -14.60
C GLY A 30 -6.58 -8.03 -16.14
N GLY A 31 -6.91 -6.94 -16.83
CA GLY A 31 -6.95 -6.86 -18.29
C GLY A 31 -5.62 -6.37 -18.91
N PRO A 32 -5.58 -6.19 -20.24
CA PRO A 32 -4.36 -5.78 -20.97
C PRO A 32 -3.75 -4.44 -20.54
N ASP A 33 -4.57 -3.54 -20.00
CA ASP A 33 -4.13 -2.23 -19.51
C ASP A 33 -3.50 -2.28 -18.11
N ASP A 34 -3.64 -3.41 -17.40
CA ASP A 34 -2.99 -3.70 -16.12
C ASP A 34 -3.06 -2.50 -15.14
N ALA A 35 -1.92 -2.03 -14.65
CA ALA A 35 -1.83 -0.92 -13.71
C ALA A 35 -2.46 0.38 -14.24
N LYS A 36 -2.49 0.63 -15.56
CA LYS A 36 -3.06 1.86 -16.13
C LYS A 36 -4.56 1.96 -15.83
N GLN A 37 -5.26 0.82 -15.79
CA GLN A 37 -6.68 0.80 -15.45
C GLN A 37 -6.90 1.22 -13.99
N ILE A 38 -6.02 0.79 -13.08
CA ILE A 38 -6.07 1.19 -11.67
C ILE A 38 -5.71 2.66 -11.52
N MET A 39 -4.68 3.13 -12.24
CA MET A 39 -4.21 4.51 -12.19
C MET A 39 -5.24 5.53 -12.69
N ALA A 40 -6.11 5.12 -13.62
CA ALA A 40 -7.18 5.94 -14.18
C ALA A 40 -8.49 5.91 -13.37
N HIS A 41 -8.53 5.20 -12.24
CA HIS A 41 -9.73 5.09 -11.42
C HIS A 41 -10.00 6.41 -10.66
N PRO A 42 -11.27 6.86 -10.51
CA PRO A 42 -11.63 8.14 -9.87
C PRO A 42 -11.04 8.38 -8.47
N PHE A 43 -10.87 7.31 -7.71
CA PHE A 43 -10.18 7.35 -6.40
C PHE A 43 -8.78 8.01 -6.48
N PHE A 44 -8.10 7.92 -7.61
CA PHE A 44 -6.76 8.49 -7.84
C PHE A 44 -6.77 9.76 -8.70
N ASP A 45 -7.91 10.41 -8.96
CA ASP A 45 -7.98 11.61 -9.81
C ASP A 45 -7.12 12.77 -9.31
N SER A 46 -6.84 12.82 -8.00
CA SER A 46 -5.96 13.82 -7.38
C SER A 46 -4.46 13.55 -7.58
N ILE A 47 -4.08 12.39 -8.10
CA ILE A 47 -2.69 11.96 -8.23
C ILE A 47 -2.15 12.31 -9.61
N ASN A 48 -1.19 13.23 -9.66
CA ASN A 48 -0.29 13.34 -10.80
C ASN A 48 0.78 12.24 -10.72
N TRP A 49 0.58 11.17 -11.48
CA TRP A 49 1.48 10.00 -11.50
C TRP A 49 2.93 10.34 -11.86
N ARG A 50 3.14 11.34 -12.72
CA ARG A 50 4.47 11.77 -13.12
C ARG A 50 5.19 12.49 -11.98
N ASP A 51 4.50 13.34 -11.26
CA ASP A 51 5.06 14.04 -10.10
C ASP A 51 5.28 13.09 -8.91
N LEU A 52 4.44 12.08 -8.75
CA LEU A 52 4.65 11.00 -7.78
C LEU A 52 5.96 10.25 -8.06
N GLU A 53 6.17 9.82 -9.30
CA GLU A 53 7.39 9.12 -9.73
C GLU A 53 8.65 9.98 -9.52
N LEU A 54 8.55 11.28 -9.81
CA LEU A 54 9.62 12.25 -9.58
C LEU A 54 9.80 12.66 -8.11
N LYS A 55 9.04 12.08 -7.18
CA LYS A 55 9.07 12.39 -5.74
C LYS A 55 8.81 13.87 -5.44
N LYS A 56 7.98 14.53 -6.27
CA LYS A 56 7.59 15.95 -6.10
C LYS A 56 6.37 16.13 -5.20
N ILE A 57 5.56 15.07 -5.02
CA ILE A 57 4.43 15.09 -4.10
C ILE A 57 4.95 14.96 -2.67
N PRO A 58 4.69 15.92 -1.76
CA PRO A 58 5.08 15.79 -0.37
C PRO A 58 4.34 14.61 0.28
N PRO A 59 5.03 13.74 1.04
CA PRO A 59 4.35 12.62 1.70
C PRO A 59 3.42 13.15 2.79
N PRO A 60 2.27 12.51 3.03
CA PRO A 60 1.33 12.92 4.09
C PRO A 60 1.93 12.74 5.49
N PHE A 61 2.96 11.89 5.61
CA PHE A 61 3.69 11.66 6.85
C PHE A 61 5.19 11.65 6.56
N LYS A 62 5.93 12.49 7.28
CA LYS A 62 7.39 12.49 7.30
C LYS A 62 7.84 12.10 8.71
N PRO A 63 8.45 10.92 8.91
CA PRO A 63 8.87 10.49 10.24
C PRO A 63 9.95 11.41 10.78
N HIS A 64 9.92 11.63 12.09
CA HIS A 64 10.96 12.33 12.83
C HIS A 64 12.08 11.35 13.17
N VAL A 65 13.09 11.29 12.31
CA VAL A 65 14.31 10.48 12.48
C VAL A 65 15.40 11.38 13.08
N THR A 66 15.99 10.97 14.20
CA THR A 66 17.02 11.77 14.89
C THR A 66 18.46 11.34 14.58
N SER A 67 18.66 10.14 14.02
CA SER A 67 19.95 9.62 13.59
C SER A 67 19.80 8.49 12.58
N ASP A 68 20.87 8.13 11.89
CA ASP A 68 20.87 7.03 10.90
C ASP A 68 20.56 5.65 11.50
N ILE A 69 20.61 5.51 12.83
CA ILE A 69 20.29 4.27 13.56
C ILE A 69 18.94 4.35 14.31
N ASP A 70 18.15 5.40 14.09
CA ASP A 70 16.87 5.58 14.77
C ASP A 70 15.83 4.56 14.25
N THR A 71 15.45 3.61 15.10
CA THR A 71 14.49 2.54 14.78
C THR A 71 13.08 2.79 15.31
N ARG A 72 12.75 4.01 15.77
CA ARG A 72 11.48 4.29 16.47
C ARG A 72 10.20 4.01 15.69
N ILE A 73 10.25 4.01 14.35
CA ILE A 73 9.09 3.67 13.50
C ILE A 73 8.86 2.16 13.37
N HIS A 74 9.82 1.34 13.82
CA HIS A 74 9.70 -0.11 13.83
C HIS A 74 9.17 -0.55 15.20
N GLU A 75 8.11 -1.33 15.21
CA GLU A 75 7.65 -1.99 16.43
C GLU A 75 8.76 -2.96 16.89
N TYR A 76 9.33 -2.70 18.06
CA TYR A 76 10.33 -3.58 18.65
C TYR A 76 9.67 -4.93 18.95
N LEU A 77 9.94 -5.94 18.10
CA LEU A 77 9.70 -7.31 18.49
C LEU A 77 10.61 -7.63 19.68
N PRO A 78 10.09 -8.14 20.81
CA PRO A 78 10.93 -8.48 21.95
C PRO A 78 11.99 -9.49 21.50
N GLN A 79 13.25 -9.24 21.86
CA GLN A 79 14.44 -9.99 21.43
C GLN A 79 14.43 -11.50 21.77
N LYS A 80 13.32 -12.04 22.32
CA LYS A 80 13.14 -13.45 22.69
C LYS A 80 13.01 -14.42 21.51
N LEU A 81 13.02 -13.96 20.26
CA LEU A 81 13.03 -14.81 19.06
C LEU A 81 14.41 -14.93 18.38
N LYS A 82 15.50 -14.55 19.07
CA LYS A 82 16.85 -14.98 18.68
C LYS A 82 16.99 -16.48 18.96
N MET A 83 16.49 -17.32 18.05
CA MET A 83 16.85 -18.74 18.04
C MET A 83 18.38 -18.83 18.00
N PRO A 84 19.02 -19.68 18.83
CA PRO A 84 20.45 -19.87 18.75
C PRO A 84 20.78 -20.35 17.34
N ILE A 85 21.69 -19.63 16.69
CA ILE A 85 22.29 -20.05 15.43
C ILE A 85 22.98 -21.38 15.77
N MET A 86 22.38 -22.51 15.38
CA MET A 86 23.05 -23.80 15.38
C MET A 86 24.26 -23.62 14.46
N SER A 87 25.44 -23.50 15.06
CA SER A 87 26.70 -23.63 14.36
C SER A 87 26.77 -25.07 13.85
N TYR A 88 26.54 -25.28 12.57
CA TYR A 88 27.02 -26.49 11.93
C TYR A 88 28.55 -26.37 11.84
N GLN A 89 29.22 -27.10 12.73
CA GLN A 89 30.50 -27.72 12.39
C GLN A 89 30.24 -28.85 11.40
#